data_AF-A0AA89BMR8-F1
#
_entry.id   AF-A0AA89BMR8-F1
#
_cell.length_a   1.000
_cell.length_b   1.000
_cell.length_c   1.000
_cell.angle_alpha   90.00
_cell.angle_beta   90.00
_cell.angle_gamma   90.00
#
_symmetry.space_group_name_H-M   'P 1'
#
loop_
_entity.id
_entity.type
_entity.pdbx_description
1 polymer ?
#
loop_
_entity_poly.entity_id
_entity_poly.type
_entity_poly.pdbx_seq_one_letter_code
_entity_poly.pdbx_strand_id
1 'polypeptide(L)'
;MCLDDRSNNAQGWDEPLSLDIRQKWINFFDGLFELEKIKIPRCLNSENSLRNPILVLFSDGSNLAYGACAYVRWELNCGIFVAKLIMSKNRISPLKQLSIPRLELCGAVLSARLREKVVNSMDVAFTRVIHLVDSAIVRAQIQKESYGFGTFVANRVSEIQAKTQTSDWYWIPTDVNPADMTTRVTPANLIGNDSMWQNGPSFLQEPIEQWPIRQENLPVEQIPDIIVHHNISRKDSSITANSPLDEIDVLRFSSLRKLYKTTSILIQIAAKKSFKGILRSITADDLRDAEKMWILHAQRDLPQHALYRFRRLGPSITSDGIVVVGQRMNTWLSKSWNTTSFALVPHKSPCAELIVKSCHDEDHAGLDVTLAKIRCRFWIPGVKRVIQRIKSKCMVCKKKDKMKVCQQMGDIPEERMTPSPPFYHCAVDLFGPLAVKDTVKRRTHGKGYGVIFNCLVTRAVYVDLAEGYDMNSFLMVLRRFVSIRGYPRYMISDAGTQLVAAGKELRSILHTWDWEIVKDFGKDKGMDWVTTKSADAPWENGCSESLIKSVKKSLEVSLGSNILTFSELQTALFEVSNILNERPMKDHIFAQMIFCLEEPAQEYLLVPSRTVQI
;
A
#
# COMPACT_ATOMS: atom_id res chain seq x y z
N MET A 1 -1.26 19.87 -18.77
CA MET A 1 -0.10 19.85 -17.85
C MET A 1 -0.51 20.69 -16.66
N CYS A 2 -0.63 20.08 -15.47
CA CYS A 2 -1.31 20.71 -14.33
C CYS A 2 -0.54 21.91 -13.77
N LEU A 3 -1.18 23.06 -13.71
CA LEU A 3 -0.86 24.09 -12.73
C LEU A 3 -1.67 23.78 -11.48
N ASP A 4 -1.04 23.08 -10.52
CA ASP A 4 -1.43 23.24 -9.12
C ASP A 4 -0.88 24.61 -8.70
N ASP A 5 -1.56 25.66 -9.17
CA ASP A 5 -1.17 27.01 -8.85
C ASP A 5 -1.51 27.24 -7.37
N ARG A 6 -0.49 27.59 -6.60
CA ARG A 6 -0.58 27.86 -5.16
C ARG A 6 -1.33 29.18 -4.87
N SER A 7 -2.15 29.62 -5.81
CA SER A 7 -3.02 30.77 -5.72
C SER A 7 -4.46 30.27 -5.67
N ASN A 8 -5.24 30.75 -4.70
CA ASN A 8 -6.65 30.41 -4.50
C ASN A 8 -7.58 30.91 -5.64
N ASN A 9 -7.04 31.12 -6.83
CA ASN A 9 -7.77 31.64 -7.98
C ASN A 9 -8.28 30.46 -8.80
N ALA A 10 -9.53 30.09 -8.55
CA ALA A 10 -10.29 29.14 -9.33
C ALA A 10 -10.52 29.69 -10.75
N GLN A 11 -9.55 29.52 -11.64
CA GLN A 11 -9.76 29.65 -13.08
C GLN A 11 -10.26 28.31 -13.64
N GLY A 12 -11.24 28.36 -14.54
CA GLY A 12 -11.80 27.18 -15.20
C GLY A 12 -10.73 26.47 -16.04
N TRP A 13 -10.87 25.15 -16.21
CA TRP A 13 -9.92 24.32 -16.98
C TRP A 13 -9.73 24.77 -18.43
N ASP A 14 -10.73 25.45 -18.99
CA ASP A 14 -10.75 25.93 -20.37
C ASP A 14 -10.41 27.43 -20.50
N GLU A 15 -10.08 28.11 -19.39
CA GLU A 15 -9.72 29.53 -19.44
C GLU A 15 -8.26 29.73 -19.91
N PRO A 16 -8.01 30.76 -20.74
CA PRO A 16 -6.65 31.08 -21.17
C PRO A 16 -5.80 31.52 -19.98
N LEU A 17 -4.58 31.00 -19.89
CA LEU A 17 -3.59 31.41 -18.88
C LEU A 17 -3.34 32.91 -18.95
N SER A 18 -3.14 33.54 -17.79
CA SER A 18 -2.73 34.94 -17.73
C SER A 18 -1.43 35.17 -18.51
N LEU A 19 -1.26 36.37 -19.07
CA LEU A 19 -0.08 36.71 -19.89
C LEU A 19 1.25 36.46 -19.15
N ASP A 20 1.30 36.72 -17.84
CA ASP A 20 2.48 36.47 -17.01
C ASP A 20 2.80 34.97 -16.89
N ILE A 21 1.80 34.14 -16.61
CA ILE A 21 1.97 32.68 -16.52
C ILE A 21 2.33 32.11 -17.89
N ARG A 22 1.67 32.57 -18.95
CA ARG A 22 1.96 32.16 -20.33
C ARG A 22 3.41 32.48 -20.69
N GLN A 23 3.92 33.67 -20.38
CA GLN A 23 5.31 34.03 -20.66
C GLN A 23 6.29 33.18 -19.86
N LYS A 24 6.01 32.87 -18.59
CA LYS A 24 6.82 31.94 -17.79
C LYS A 24 6.90 30.55 -18.42
N TRP A 25 5.78 30.04 -18.95
CA TRP A 25 5.75 28.78 -19.67
C TRP A 25 6.54 28.83 -20.97
N ILE A 26 6.39 29.89 -21.77
CA ILE A 26 7.18 30.08 -23.00
C ILE A 26 8.67 30.05 -22.67
N ASN A 27 9.12 30.85 -21.69
CA ASN A 27 10.51 30.87 -21.26
C ASN A 27 11.00 29.50 -20.75
N PHE A 28 10.14 28.73 -20.09
CA PHE A 28 10.45 27.38 -19.65
C PHE A 28 10.63 26.41 -20.84
N PHE A 29 9.73 26.47 -21.83
CA PHE A 29 9.82 25.65 -23.05
C PHE A 29 11.03 26.04 -23.92
N ASP A 30 11.33 27.33 -24.05
CA ASP A 30 12.54 27.81 -24.73
C ASP A 30 13.80 27.27 -24.04
N GLY A 31 13.79 27.25 -22.70
CA GLY A 31 14.84 26.63 -21.91
C GLY A 31 15.07 25.15 -22.21
N LEU A 32 14.01 24.38 -22.54
CA LEU A 32 14.14 22.95 -22.88
C LEU A 32 14.98 22.72 -24.14
N PHE A 33 14.90 23.60 -25.15
CA PHE A 33 15.73 23.51 -26.35
C PHE A 33 17.19 23.84 -26.07
N GLU A 34 17.46 24.75 -25.14
CA GLU A 34 18.82 25.03 -24.69
C GLU A 34 19.40 23.87 -23.87
N LEU A 35 18.58 23.15 -23.10
CA LEU A 35 19.00 21.94 -22.37
C LEU A 35 19.44 20.81 -23.32
N GLU A 36 18.86 20.72 -24.53
CA GLU A 36 19.26 19.71 -25.53
C GLU A 36 20.74 19.85 -25.95
N LYS A 37 21.29 21.07 -25.90
CA LYS A 37 22.69 21.35 -26.26
C LYS A 37 23.69 20.96 -25.16
N ILE A 38 23.20 20.67 -23.95
CA ILE A 38 24.04 20.33 -22.80
C ILE A 38 24.55 18.90 -22.92
N LYS A 39 25.87 18.75 -22.82
CA LYS A 39 26.55 17.46 -22.85
C LYS A 39 27.16 17.18 -21.50
N ILE A 40 26.76 16.07 -20.87
CA ILE A 40 27.36 15.60 -19.63
C ILE A 40 28.35 14.47 -19.98
N PRO A 41 29.65 14.62 -19.70
CA PRO A 41 30.62 13.58 -19.99
C PRO A 41 30.34 12.35 -19.13
N ARG A 42 30.11 11.20 -19.77
CA ARG A 42 29.85 9.92 -19.07
C ARG A 42 31.05 9.43 -18.27
N CYS A 43 32.26 9.72 -18.74
CA CYS A 43 33.50 9.33 -18.07
C CYS A 43 33.88 10.35 -17.01
N LEU A 44 33.77 9.94 -15.75
CA LEU A 44 34.19 10.72 -14.59
C LEU A 44 35.70 10.64 -14.34
N ASN A 45 36.37 9.64 -14.91
CA ASN A 45 37.83 9.52 -14.84
C ASN A 45 38.47 10.60 -15.70
N SER A 46 39.65 11.06 -15.27
CA SER A 46 40.53 11.88 -16.09
C SER A 46 41.73 11.03 -16.50
N GLU A 47 42.07 11.01 -17.78
CA GLU A 47 43.33 10.42 -18.25
C GLU A 47 44.50 11.10 -17.51
N ASN A 48 45.50 10.32 -17.06
CA ASN A 48 46.65 10.79 -16.27
C ASN A 48 46.37 11.19 -14.81
N SER A 49 45.50 10.47 -14.08
CA SER A 49 45.32 10.66 -12.64
C SER A 49 46.43 10.01 -11.80
N LEU A 50 47.08 10.78 -10.92
CA LEU A 50 48.20 10.36 -10.06
C LEU A 50 47.74 9.54 -8.84
N ARG A 51 46.55 9.86 -8.31
CA ARG A 51 46.03 9.41 -7.01
C ARG A 51 44.52 9.22 -7.03
N ASN A 52 44.03 8.52 -6.01
CA ASN A 52 42.61 8.42 -5.70
C ASN A 52 41.99 9.83 -5.50
N PRO A 53 40.80 10.09 -6.06
CA PRO A 53 40.22 11.44 -6.08
C PRO A 53 39.65 11.85 -4.71
N ILE A 54 39.30 13.13 -4.61
CA ILE A 54 38.56 13.69 -3.48
C ILE A 54 37.10 13.84 -3.88
N LEU A 55 36.20 13.47 -2.97
CA LEU A 55 34.76 13.71 -3.12
C LEU A 55 34.40 15.04 -2.44
N VAL A 56 33.84 15.97 -3.19
CA VAL A 56 33.41 17.28 -2.68
C VAL A 56 31.90 17.39 -2.82
N LEU A 57 31.20 17.63 -1.71
CA LEU A 57 29.76 17.78 -1.69
C LEU A 57 29.37 19.18 -1.24
N PHE A 58 28.43 19.79 -1.93
CA PHE A 58 27.84 21.07 -1.58
C PHE A 58 26.37 20.85 -1.20
N SER A 59 25.84 21.70 -0.32
CA SER A 59 24.42 21.72 -0.01
C SER A 59 23.92 23.12 0.30
N ASP A 60 22.64 23.33 0.00
CA ASP A 60 21.91 24.57 0.25
C ASP A 60 20.43 24.27 0.55
N GLY A 61 19.73 25.22 1.15
CA GLY A 61 18.30 25.20 1.36
C GLY A 61 17.65 26.59 1.27
N SER A 62 16.70 26.72 0.34
CA SER A 62 15.87 27.91 0.17
C SER A 62 14.40 27.66 0.54
N ASN A 63 13.60 28.72 0.62
CA ASN A 63 12.16 28.62 0.85
C ASN A 63 11.42 27.77 -0.20
N LEU A 64 11.97 27.62 -1.41
CA LEU A 64 11.36 26.88 -2.51
C LEU A 64 11.80 25.42 -2.54
N ALA A 65 13.09 25.16 -2.33
CA ALA A 65 13.69 23.84 -2.40
C ALA A 65 14.99 23.77 -1.60
N TYR A 66 15.41 22.55 -1.25
CA TYR A 66 16.73 22.27 -0.69
C TYR A 66 17.40 21.15 -1.48
N GLY A 67 18.73 21.17 -1.53
CA GLY A 67 19.46 20.29 -2.42
C GLY A 67 20.93 20.11 -2.07
N ALA A 68 21.56 19.18 -2.78
CA ALA A 68 22.97 18.88 -2.67
C ALA A 68 23.52 18.40 -4.02
N CYS A 69 24.79 18.70 -4.29
CA CYS A 69 25.52 18.24 -5.47
C CYS A 69 26.90 17.70 -5.08
N ALA A 70 27.34 16.65 -5.76
CA ALA A 70 28.59 15.96 -5.51
C ALA A 70 29.50 16.03 -6.73
N TYR A 71 30.76 16.39 -6.50
CA TYR A 71 31.82 16.50 -7.49
C TYR A 71 32.96 15.54 -7.16
N VAL A 72 33.52 14.92 -8.18
CA VAL A 72 34.80 14.22 -8.09
C VAL A 72 35.91 15.21 -8.46
N ARG A 73 36.95 15.30 -7.64
CA ARG A 73 38.13 16.13 -7.90
C ARG A 73 39.36 15.24 -8.07
N TRP A 74 39.96 15.30 -9.25
CA TRP A 74 41.18 14.58 -9.61
C TRP A 74 42.40 15.50 -9.57
N GLU A 75 43.54 14.93 -9.20
CA GLU A 75 44.87 15.51 -9.35
C GLU A 75 45.57 14.83 -10.53
N LEU A 76 45.93 15.62 -11.54
CA LEU A 76 46.59 15.13 -12.75
C LEU A 76 48.11 15.09 -12.57
N ASN A 77 48.79 14.30 -13.41
CA ASN A 77 50.25 14.16 -13.44
C ASN A 77 51.03 15.49 -13.55
N CYS A 78 50.41 16.54 -14.08
CA CYS A 78 50.97 17.88 -14.25
C CYS A 78 50.72 18.83 -13.07
N GLY A 79 50.13 18.36 -11.96
CA GLY A 79 49.79 19.19 -10.79
C GLY A 79 48.52 20.04 -10.98
N ILE A 80 47.78 19.84 -12.08
CA ILE A 80 46.50 20.48 -12.36
C ILE A 80 45.37 19.69 -11.69
N PHE A 81 44.38 20.38 -11.16
CA PHE A 81 43.19 19.77 -10.58
C PHE A 81 41.97 19.94 -11.48
N VAL A 82 41.19 18.86 -11.62
CA VAL A 82 39.96 18.87 -12.43
C VAL A 82 38.80 18.36 -11.59
N ALA A 83 37.73 19.12 -11.52
CA ALA A 83 36.49 18.73 -10.88
C ALA A 83 35.40 18.43 -11.92
N LYS A 84 34.61 17.39 -11.65
CA LYS A 84 33.48 16.98 -12.51
C LYS A 84 32.26 16.65 -11.65
N LEU A 85 31.09 17.11 -12.06
CA LEU A 85 29.82 16.78 -11.41
C LEU A 85 29.53 15.28 -11.55
N ILE A 86 29.30 14.60 -10.42
CA ILE A 86 28.90 13.19 -10.36
C ILE A 86 27.38 13.07 -10.39
N MET A 87 26.73 13.76 -9.45
CA MET A 87 25.29 13.65 -9.21
C MET A 87 24.82 14.84 -8.38
N SER A 88 23.61 15.30 -8.64
CA SER A 88 22.89 16.23 -7.77
C SER A 88 21.54 15.66 -7.36
N LYS A 89 20.98 16.19 -6.28
CA LYS A 89 19.64 15.86 -5.82
C LYS A 89 19.02 17.06 -5.14
N ASN A 90 17.76 17.32 -5.45
CA ASN A 90 16.97 18.38 -4.82
C ASN A 90 15.61 17.87 -4.38
N ARG A 91 14.95 18.63 -3.51
CA ARG A 91 13.60 18.38 -3.01
C ARG A 91 12.87 19.70 -2.84
N ILE A 92 11.59 19.73 -3.21
CA ILE A 92 10.72 20.88 -2.97
C ILE A 92 10.48 21.03 -1.46
N SER A 93 10.50 22.27 -0.99
CA SER A 93 10.27 22.60 0.42
C SER A 93 8.86 22.18 0.86
N PRO A 94 8.69 21.64 2.09
CA PRO A 94 7.39 21.16 2.56
C PRO A 94 6.31 22.24 2.61
N LEU A 95 5.04 21.84 2.46
CA LEU A 95 3.88 22.76 2.55
C LEU A 95 3.80 23.49 3.90
N LYS A 96 4.25 22.85 4.98
CA LYS A 96 4.39 23.52 6.28
C LYS A 96 5.68 24.33 6.26
N GLN A 97 5.55 25.66 6.37
CA GLN A 97 6.70 26.57 6.41
C GLN A 97 7.71 26.14 7.48
N LEU A 98 8.95 25.92 7.03
CA LEU A 98 10.12 25.73 7.87
C LEU A 98 10.95 27.01 7.79
N SER A 99 11.72 27.29 8.85
CA SER A 99 12.69 28.39 8.82
C SER A 99 13.83 28.06 7.85
N ILE A 100 14.47 29.10 7.31
CA ILE A 100 15.62 28.95 6.38
C ILE A 100 16.72 28.05 6.98
N PRO A 101 17.16 28.23 8.25
CA PRO A 101 18.17 27.35 8.85
C PRO A 101 17.78 25.87 8.89
N ARG A 102 16.48 25.57 9.03
CA ARG A 102 15.97 24.19 9.00
C ARG A 102 15.97 23.59 7.59
N LEU A 103 15.79 24.41 6.57
CA LEU A 103 15.85 24.00 5.16
C LEU A 103 17.30 23.79 4.72
N GLU A 104 18.20 24.69 5.10
CA GLU A 104 19.66 24.54 4.92
C GLU A 104 20.15 23.24 5.59
N LEU A 105 19.70 22.97 6.83
CA LEU A 105 20.00 21.70 7.52
C LEU A 105 19.45 20.47 6.78
N CYS A 106 18.30 20.59 6.12
CA CYS A 106 17.79 19.51 5.26
C CYS A 106 18.68 19.29 4.03
N GLY A 107 19.23 20.36 3.45
CA GLY A 107 20.27 20.29 2.41
C GLY A 107 21.49 19.50 2.90
N ALA A 108 21.99 19.81 4.09
CA ALA A 108 23.12 19.09 4.70
C ALA A 108 22.82 17.59 4.93
N VAL A 109 21.61 17.24 5.40
CA VAL A 109 21.19 15.82 5.49
C VAL A 109 21.21 15.15 4.12
N LEU A 110 20.77 15.86 3.07
CA LEU A 110 20.78 15.33 1.72
C LEU A 110 22.22 15.11 1.22
N SER A 111 23.14 16.02 1.55
CA SER A 111 24.58 15.87 1.29
C SER A 111 25.15 14.62 1.96
N ALA A 112 24.86 14.37 3.24
CA ALA A 112 25.29 13.17 3.96
C ALA A 112 24.77 11.87 3.31
N ARG A 113 23.51 11.85 2.84
CA ARG A 113 22.93 10.73 2.10
C ARG A 113 23.53 10.56 0.71
N LEU A 114 23.84 11.67 0.04
CA LEU A 114 24.45 11.66 -1.28
C LEU A 114 25.85 11.07 -1.23
N ARG A 115 26.65 11.42 -0.21
CA ARG A 115 27.94 10.79 0.10
C ARG A 115 27.81 9.28 0.19
N GLU A 116 26.94 8.78 1.07
CA GLU A 116 26.73 7.35 1.29
C GLU A 116 26.38 6.63 -0.02
N LYS A 117 25.53 7.25 -0.85
CA LYS A 117 25.15 6.68 -2.15
C LYS A 117 26.32 6.65 -3.13
N VAL A 118 27.08 7.74 -3.26
CA VAL A 118 28.22 7.84 -4.19
C VAL A 118 29.31 6.86 -3.80
N VAL A 119 29.74 6.87 -2.53
CA VAL A 119 30.80 5.98 -2.03
C VAL A 119 30.43 4.51 -2.18
N ASN A 120 29.17 4.13 -1.93
CA ASN A 120 28.73 2.73 -2.06
C ASN A 120 28.49 2.28 -3.50
N SER A 121 28.35 3.21 -4.46
CA SER A 121 27.98 2.87 -5.85
C SER A 121 29.15 3.02 -6.84
N MET A 122 30.23 3.71 -6.47
CA MET A 122 31.40 3.90 -7.33
C MET A 122 32.50 2.92 -6.97
N ASP A 123 33.15 2.35 -7.97
CA ASP A 123 34.30 1.44 -7.83
C ASP A 123 35.63 2.21 -7.67
N VAL A 124 35.55 3.41 -7.08
CA VAL A 124 36.69 4.31 -6.88
C VAL A 124 36.77 4.64 -5.40
N ALA A 125 37.94 4.39 -4.81
CA ALA A 125 38.22 4.79 -3.45
C ALA A 125 38.51 6.30 -3.40
N PHE A 126 37.82 7.02 -2.54
CA PHE A 126 38.07 8.44 -2.32
C PHE A 126 39.09 8.65 -1.21
N THR A 127 40.12 9.45 -1.45
CA THR A 127 41.15 9.77 -0.45
C THR A 127 40.58 10.60 0.71
N ARG A 128 39.64 11.50 0.39
CA ARG A 128 38.97 12.37 1.35
C ARG A 128 37.56 12.70 0.87
N VAL A 129 36.66 12.94 1.81
CA VAL A 129 35.32 13.48 1.55
C VAL A 129 35.20 14.82 2.24
N ILE A 130 34.75 15.85 1.52
CA ILE A 130 34.58 17.21 2.02
C ILE A 130 33.13 17.63 1.81
N HIS A 131 32.49 18.12 2.87
CA HIS A 131 31.16 18.73 2.83
C HIS A 131 31.26 20.24 3.00
N LEU A 132 30.69 20.99 2.06
CA LEU A 132 30.69 22.44 2.01
C LEU A 132 29.26 22.95 2.20
N VAL A 133 29.09 23.86 3.16
CA VAL A 133 27.84 24.56 3.45
C VAL A 133 28.09 26.07 3.50
N ASP A 134 27.15 26.87 3.06
CA ASP A 134 27.20 28.33 3.14
C ASP A 134 26.51 28.91 4.38
N SER A 135 25.84 28.06 5.16
CA SER A 135 25.25 28.43 6.43
C SER A 135 26.18 28.13 7.60
N ALA A 136 26.69 29.20 8.22
CA ALA A 136 27.48 29.11 9.45
C ALA A 136 26.66 28.48 10.59
N ILE A 137 25.34 28.70 10.61
CA ILE A 137 24.41 28.11 11.58
C ILE A 137 24.39 26.58 11.44
N VAL A 138 24.17 26.07 10.21
CA VAL A 138 24.13 24.62 9.96
C VAL A 138 25.45 23.97 10.32
N ARG A 139 26.58 24.59 9.96
CA ARG A 139 27.90 24.08 10.33
C ARG A 139 28.08 23.98 11.85
N ALA A 140 27.72 25.04 12.57
CA ALA A 140 27.79 25.06 14.04
C ALA A 140 26.84 24.02 14.68
N GLN A 141 25.68 23.77 14.07
CA GLN A 141 24.75 22.71 14.51
C GLN A 141 25.35 21.31 14.34
N ILE A 142 26.04 21.05 13.23
CA ILE A 142 26.67 19.75 12.94
C ILE A 142 27.84 19.46 13.89
N GLN A 143 28.58 20.49 14.31
CA GLN A 143 29.70 20.34 15.23
C GLN A 143 29.29 20.11 16.70
N LYS A 144 28.06 20.46 17.08
CA LYS A 144 27.55 20.26 18.44
C LYS A 144 26.92 18.90 18.63
N GLU A 145 26.91 18.43 19.87
CA GLU A 145 26.16 17.23 20.23
C GLU A 145 24.65 17.45 20.08
N SER A 146 23.95 16.45 19.52
CA SER A 146 22.55 16.56 19.13
C SER A 146 21.56 16.76 20.29
N TYR A 147 21.96 16.53 21.54
CA TYR A 147 21.08 16.57 22.72
C TYR A 147 20.59 17.98 23.10
N GLY A 148 21.28 19.04 22.65
CA GLY A 148 20.96 20.42 23.00
C GLY A 148 19.91 21.09 22.11
N PHE A 149 19.43 20.40 21.06
CA PHE A 149 18.53 20.98 20.06
C PHE A 149 17.09 20.48 20.20
N GLY A 150 16.14 21.28 19.70
CA GLY A 150 14.77 20.84 19.47
C GLY A 150 14.70 19.57 18.59
N THR A 151 13.65 18.76 18.77
CA THR A 151 13.51 17.42 18.15
C THR A 151 13.72 17.38 16.63
N PHE A 152 13.38 18.46 15.91
CA PHE A 152 13.66 18.55 14.48
C PHE A 152 15.16 18.55 14.22
N VAL A 153 15.88 19.55 14.73
CA VAL A 153 17.32 19.73 14.50
C VAL A 153 18.11 18.56 15.06
N ALA A 154 17.80 18.10 16.28
CA ALA A 154 18.46 16.97 16.93
C ALA A 154 18.47 15.70 16.05
N ASN A 155 17.32 15.33 15.48
CA ASN A 155 17.22 14.14 14.64
C ASN A 155 18.03 14.25 13.34
N ARG A 156 18.15 15.45 12.75
CA ARG A 156 18.88 15.65 11.48
C ARG A 156 20.39 15.73 11.72
N VAL A 157 20.80 16.44 12.76
CA VAL A 157 22.21 16.47 13.21
C VAL A 157 22.67 15.06 13.58
N SER A 158 21.87 14.28 14.30
CA SER A 158 22.19 12.88 14.62
C SER A 158 22.34 12.01 13.37
N GLU A 159 21.49 12.18 12.35
CA GLU A 159 21.65 11.46 11.08
C GLU A 159 22.94 11.84 10.35
N ILE A 160 23.29 13.13 10.31
CA ILE A 160 24.53 13.62 9.69
C ILE A 160 25.74 13.02 10.42
N GLN A 161 25.77 13.10 11.75
CA GLN A 161 26.87 12.61 12.59
C GLN A 161 27.01 11.08 12.53
N ALA A 162 25.92 10.34 12.29
CA ALA A 162 25.99 8.90 12.10
C ALA A 162 26.61 8.47 10.76
N LYS A 163 26.61 9.37 9.75
CA LYS A 163 27.02 9.07 8.37
C LYS A 163 28.29 9.78 7.91
N THR A 164 28.74 10.78 8.64
CA THR A 164 29.87 11.66 8.28
C THR A 164 30.69 11.99 9.52
N GLN A 165 31.95 12.39 9.33
CA GLN A 165 32.74 12.93 10.43
C GLN A 165 32.53 14.43 10.51
N THR A 166 32.43 14.98 11.72
CA THR A 166 32.23 16.43 11.91
C THR A 166 33.41 17.27 11.39
N SER A 167 34.60 16.68 11.31
CA SER A 167 35.81 17.27 10.71
C SER A 167 35.72 17.46 9.19
N ASP A 168 34.81 16.77 8.52
CA ASP A 168 34.66 16.83 7.06
C ASP A 168 33.83 18.03 6.59
N TRP A 169 33.25 18.80 7.52
CA TRP A 169 32.32 19.90 7.24
C TRP A 169 32.97 21.29 7.34
N TYR A 170 32.85 22.07 6.26
CA TYR A 170 33.44 23.40 6.14
C TYR A 170 32.40 24.43 5.70
N TRP A 171 32.61 25.68 6.12
CA TRP A 171 31.84 26.81 5.63
C TRP A 171 32.47 27.36 4.34
N ILE A 172 31.65 27.80 3.38
CA ILE A 172 32.06 28.54 2.18
C ILE A 172 31.20 29.80 1.98
N PRO A 173 31.69 30.82 1.26
CA PRO A 173 30.86 31.91 0.79
C PRO A 173 29.73 31.43 -0.14
N THR A 174 28.54 32.05 -0.03
CA THR A 174 27.34 31.68 -0.81
C THR A 174 27.53 31.85 -2.31
N ASP A 175 28.27 32.88 -2.74
CA ASP A 175 28.53 33.19 -4.16
C ASP A 175 29.31 32.10 -4.90
N VAL A 176 30.04 31.27 -4.15
CA VAL A 176 30.80 30.14 -4.71
C VAL A 176 30.13 28.78 -4.43
N ASN A 177 28.88 28.76 -3.97
CA ASN A 177 28.12 27.56 -3.68
C ASN A 177 27.30 27.10 -4.90
N PRO A 178 27.71 26.06 -5.65
CA PRO A 178 26.92 25.54 -6.77
C PRO A 178 25.58 24.93 -6.34
N ALA A 179 25.40 24.58 -5.05
CA ALA A 179 24.14 24.03 -4.57
C ALA A 179 22.97 25.04 -4.64
N ASP A 180 23.23 26.34 -4.73
CA ASP A 180 22.19 27.37 -4.97
C ASP A 180 21.40 27.10 -6.25
N MET A 181 22.04 26.54 -7.27
CA MET A 181 21.38 26.18 -8.53
C MET A 181 20.36 25.04 -8.36
N THR A 182 20.44 24.29 -7.25
CA THR A 182 19.50 23.21 -6.91
C THR A 182 18.30 23.69 -6.11
N THR A 183 18.38 24.87 -5.51
CA THR A 183 17.38 25.45 -4.62
C THR A 183 16.62 26.62 -5.25
N ARG A 184 17.10 27.12 -6.40
CA ARG A 184 16.52 28.24 -7.17
C ARG A 184 16.27 27.85 -8.62
N VAL A 185 15.38 28.61 -9.29
CA VAL A 185 15.16 28.47 -10.72
C VAL A 185 16.42 28.97 -11.44
N THR A 186 17.08 28.08 -12.17
CA THR A 186 18.35 28.38 -12.84
C THR A 186 18.15 28.26 -14.36
N PRO A 187 18.49 29.29 -15.15
CA PRO A 187 18.41 29.24 -16.60
C PRO A 187 19.43 28.26 -17.20
N ALA A 188 19.09 27.65 -18.34
CA ALA A 188 19.88 26.60 -18.98
C ALA A 188 21.31 27.04 -19.36
N ASN A 189 21.53 28.33 -19.65
CA ASN A 189 22.84 28.87 -19.98
C ASN A 189 23.85 28.79 -18.81
N LEU A 190 23.38 28.81 -17.55
CA LEU A 190 24.25 28.73 -16.36
C LEU A 190 24.68 27.30 -16.02
N ILE A 191 24.07 26.29 -16.65
CA ILE A 191 24.39 24.86 -16.46
C ILE A 191 25.00 24.22 -17.72
N GLY A 192 25.33 25.05 -18.73
CA GLY A 192 25.90 24.62 -20.00
C GLY A 192 27.27 23.96 -19.89
N ASN A 193 27.82 23.57 -21.05
CA ASN A 193 29.16 22.97 -21.12
C ASN A 193 30.19 23.97 -20.56
N ASP A 194 31.13 23.47 -19.78
CA ASP A 194 32.16 24.25 -19.07
C ASP A 194 31.66 25.23 -17.99
N SER A 195 30.38 25.18 -17.63
CA SER A 195 29.84 25.99 -16.54
C SER A 195 30.38 25.59 -15.17
N MET A 196 30.24 26.50 -14.20
CA MET A 196 30.46 26.22 -12.78
C MET A 196 29.65 25.01 -12.30
N TRP A 197 28.45 24.79 -12.86
CA TRP A 197 27.64 23.64 -12.49
C TRP A 197 28.29 22.31 -12.88
N GLN A 198 28.90 22.21 -14.07
CA GLN A 198 29.52 20.96 -14.53
C GLN A 198 30.93 20.75 -13.95
N ASN A 199 31.74 21.82 -13.95
CA ASN A 199 33.15 21.76 -13.56
C ASN A 199 33.38 22.11 -12.08
N GLY A 200 32.33 22.52 -11.37
CA GLY A 200 32.43 23.06 -10.02
C GLY A 200 32.97 24.50 -9.99
N PRO A 201 32.98 25.14 -8.82
CA PRO A 201 33.57 26.47 -8.66
C PRO A 201 35.08 26.44 -8.91
N SER A 202 35.63 27.55 -9.42
CA SER A 202 37.02 27.65 -9.88
C SER A 202 38.04 27.23 -8.82
N PHE A 203 37.79 27.50 -7.54
CA PHE A 203 38.68 27.10 -6.46
C PHE A 203 38.88 25.57 -6.35
N LEU A 204 37.98 24.73 -6.89
CA LEU A 204 38.21 23.28 -6.94
C LEU A 204 39.38 22.91 -7.87
N GLN A 205 39.78 23.81 -8.76
CA GLN A 205 40.95 23.65 -9.63
C GLN A 205 42.26 24.09 -8.94
N GLU A 206 42.16 24.67 -7.74
CA GLU A 206 43.30 25.12 -6.92
C GLU A 206 43.62 24.12 -5.79
N PRO A 207 44.83 24.18 -5.20
CA PRO A 207 45.17 23.46 -3.97
C PRO A 207 44.20 23.76 -2.82
N ILE A 208 43.96 22.78 -1.94
CA ILE A 208 42.97 22.89 -0.85
C ILE A 208 43.29 24.05 0.10
N GLU A 209 44.56 24.38 0.26
CA GLU A 209 45.07 25.46 1.11
C GLU A 209 44.60 26.84 0.64
N GLN A 210 44.24 26.98 -0.64
CA GLN A 210 43.76 28.22 -1.25
C GLN A 210 42.22 28.31 -1.28
N TRP A 211 41.52 27.27 -0.81
CA TRP A 211 40.06 27.26 -0.85
C TRP A 211 39.50 28.29 0.13
N PRO A 212 38.37 28.95 -0.21
CA PRO A 212 37.70 29.91 0.68
C PRO A 212 36.91 29.20 1.79
N ILE A 213 37.51 28.19 2.44
CA ILE A 213 36.87 27.38 3.48
C ILE A 213 37.19 27.92 4.87
N ARG A 214 36.20 27.90 5.76
CA ARG A 214 36.39 28.25 7.18
C ARG A 214 35.87 27.16 8.11
N GLN A 215 36.53 27.02 9.26
CA GLN A 215 36.13 26.14 10.36
C GLN A 215 35.75 26.88 11.66
N GLU A 216 35.64 28.21 11.62
CA GLU A 216 35.42 29.05 12.81
C GLU A 216 34.02 28.87 13.45
N ASN A 217 33.98 28.45 14.71
CA ASN A 217 32.74 28.13 15.41
C ASN A 217 31.97 29.40 15.81
N LEU A 218 30.66 29.41 15.58
CA LEU A 218 29.79 30.48 16.09
C LEU A 218 29.61 30.37 17.61
N PRO A 219 29.47 31.51 18.33
CA PRO A 219 29.05 31.52 19.73
C PRO A 219 27.72 30.79 19.94
N VAL A 220 27.58 30.12 21.08
CA VAL A 220 26.40 29.28 21.40
C VAL A 220 25.09 30.06 21.34
N GLU A 221 25.11 31.32 21.76
CA GLU A 221 23.94 32.22 21.81
C GLU A 221 23.35 32.55 20.43
N GLN A 222 24.13 32.37 19.36
CA GLN A 222 23.72 32.72 17.99
C GLN A 222 23.11 31.54 17.22
N ILE A 223 23.03 30.35 17.83
CA ILE A 223 22.52 29.14 17.17
C ILE A 223 21.02 28.95 17.52
N PRO A 224 20.11 29.07 16.55
CA PRO A 224 18.67 28.88 16.77
C PRO A 224 18.33 27.43 17.13
N ASP A 225 17.15 27.25 17.75
CA ASP A 225 16.60 25.95 18.19
C ASP A 225 17.41 25.21 19.27
N ILE A 226 18.36 25.89 19.93
CA ILE A 226 18.96 25.38 21.18
C ILE A 226 17.92 25.48 22.29
N ILE A 227 17.65 24.35 22.94
CA ILE A 227 16.88 24.32 24.19
C ILE A 227 17.84 24.88 25.25
N VAL A 228 17.72 26.19 25.55
CA VAL A 228 18.36 26.74 26.74
C VAL A 228 17.75 25.99 27.91
N HIS A 229 18.55 25.17 28.59
CA HIS A 229 18.17 24.60 29.87
C HIS A 229 18.02 25.76 30.85
N HIS A 230 16.82 26.36 30.92
CA HIS A 230 16.42 27.06 32.11
C HIS A 230 16.45 26.02 33.21
N ASN A 231 17.46 26.11 34.08
CA ASN A 231 17.40 25.46 35.39
C ASN A 231 16.16 26.02 36.08
N ILE A 232 15.05 25.28 36.01
CA ILE A 232 13.82 25.64 36.71
C ILE A 232 14.12 25.47 38.20
N SER A 233 14.60 26.55 38.81
CA SER A 233 14.39 26.79 40.24
C SER A 233 12.88 26.92 40.43
N ARG A 234 12.27 25.86 40.99
CA ARG A 234 10.87 25.83 41.40
C ARG A 234 10.56 27.08 42.23
N LYS A 235 9.61 27.89 41.75
CA LYS A 235 8.76 28.71 42.60
C LYS A 235 7.32 28.23 42.50
N ASP A 236 6.80 27.99 43.69
CA ASP A 236 5.42 28.06 44.13
C ASP A 236 4.41 26.98 43.71
N SER A 237 4.11 26.18 44.75
CA SER A 237 2.85 25.55 45.10
C SER A 237 1.59 26.28 44.65
N SER A 238 0.85 25.68 43.72
CA SER A 238 -0.62 25.56 43.70
C SER A 238 -1.08 25.02 42.34
N ILE A 239 -0.98 23.70 42.14
CA ILE A 239 -1.63 23.05 41.00
C ILE A 239 -2.57 22.00 41.58
N THR A 240 -3.87 22.25 41.42
CA THR A 240 -4.97 21.30 41.58
C THR A 240 -4.60 19.94 40.98
N ALA A 241 -4.94 18.86 41.67
CA ALA A 241 -4.54 17.49 41.40
C ALA A 241 -4.87 16.95 39.99
N ASN A 242 -4.10 17.35 38.97
CA ASN A 242 -4.08 16.69 37.68
C ASN A 242 -3.12 15.51 37.76
N SER A 243 -3.55 14.35 37.26
CA SER A 243 -2.73 13.16 37.22
C SER A 243 -1.58 13.38 36.24
N PRO A 244 -0.35 12.89 36.50
CA PRO A 244 0.76 13.00 35.54
C PRO A 244 0.44 12.42 34.15
N LEU A 245 -0.58 11.57 34.05
CA LEU A 245 -1.08 11.00 32.80
C LEU A 245 -1.86 12.02 31.95
N ASP A 246 -2.43 13.06 32.55
CA ASP A 246 -3.19 14.10 31.85
C ASP A 246 -2.28 14.98 30.97
N GLU A 247 -0.98 15.03 31.28
CA GLU A 247 0.03 15.73 30.47
C GLU A 247 0.51 14.88 29.27
N ILE A 248 0.21 13.58 29.24
CA ILE A 248 0.66 12.68 28.19
C ILE A 248 -0.38 12.61 27.07
N ASP A 249 -0.07 13.21 25.93
CA ASP A 249 -0.89 13.12 24.72
C ASP A 249 -0.78 11.71 24.10
N VAL A 250 -1.76 10.87 24.41
CA VAL A 250 -1.88 9.48 23.96
C VAL A 250 -1.87 9.37 22.43
N LEU A 251 -2.47 10.33 21.71
CA LEU A 251 -2.59 10.27 20.24
C LEU A 251 -1.26 10.50 19.51
N ARG A 252 -0.22 11.00 20.20
CA ARG A 252 1.14 11.09 19.63
C ARG A 252 1.83 9.73 19.49
N PHE A 253 1.35 8.72 20.20
CA PHE A 253 1.98 7.40 20.17
C PHE A 253 1.51 6.60 18.96
N SER A 254 2.49 6.13 18.17
CA SER A 254 2.23 5.30 17.00
C SER A 254 1.76 3.87 17.33
N SER A 255 2.10 3.38 18.53
CA SER A 255 1.87 2.01 18.99
C SER A 255 1.54 1.97 20.49
N LEU A 256 0.60 1.11 20.88
CA LEU A 256 0.21 0.89 22.26
C LEU A 256 1.38 0.40 23.13
N ARG A 257 2.25 -0.45 22.57
CA ARG A 257 3.44 -0.94 23.27
C ARG A 257 4.43 0.17 23.59
N LYS A 258 4.55 1.18 22.70
CA LYS A 258 5.41 2.35 22.95
C LYS A 258 4.84 3.21 24.07
N LEU A 259 3.52 3.42 24.08
CA LEU A 259 2.83 4.12 25.16
C LEU A 259 3.12 3.45 26.50
N TYR A 260 2.88 2.15 26.62
CA TYR A 260 3.12 1.41 27.86
C TYR A 260 4.59 1.46 28.30
N LYS A 261 5.55 1.24 27.38
CA LYS A 261 6.98 1.35 27.72
C LYS A 261 7.35 2.74 28.23
N THR A 262 6.91 3.81 27.56
CA THR A 262 7.20 5.18 27.98
C THR A 262 6.58 5.47 29.34
N THR A 263 5.33 5.05 29.56
CA THR A 263 4.66 5.19 30.84
C THR A 263 5.40 4.42 31.95
N SER A 264 5.83 3.17 31.71
CA SER A 264 6.62 2.40 32.67
C SER A 264 7.92 3.11 33.05
N ILE A 265 8.64 3.69 32.07
CA ILE A 265 9.87 4.46 32.34
C ILE A 265 9.56 5.68 33.22
N LEU A 266 8.49 6.42 32.91
CA LEU A 266 8.08 7.60 33.68
C LEU A 266 7.73 7.24 35.13
N ILE A 267 7.03 6.12 35.35
CA ILE A 267 6.74 5.61 36.70
C ILE A 267 8.03 5.31 37.45
N GLN A 268 8.98 4.61 36.82
CA GLN A 268 10.24 4.26 37.47
C GLN A 268 11.08 5.49 37.82
N ILE A 269 11.08 6.52 36.96
CA ILE A 269 11.73 7.82 37.22
C ILE A 269 11.04 8.53 38.39
N ALA A 270 9.70 8.57 38.39
CA ALA A 270 8.91 9.22 39.44
C ALA A 270 9.10 8.53 40.80
N ALA A 271 9.09 7.19 40.83
CA ALA A 271 9.27 6.40 42.04
C ALA A 271 10.68 6.56 42.64
N LYS A 272 11.72 6.56 41.81
CA LYS A 272 13.12 6.68 42.26
C LYS A 272 13.61 8.13 42.39
N LYS A 273 12.80 9.11 41.96
CA LYS A 273 13.15 10.54 41.85
C LYS A 273 14.53 10.76 41.18
N SER A 274 14.92 9.90 40.25
CA SER A 274 16.26 9.89 39.65
C SER A 274 16.25 9.24 38.27
N PHE A 275 16.97 9.87 37.33
CA PHE A 275 17.21 9.33 35.99
C PHE A 275 18.20 8.14 35.99
N LYS A 276 18.96 7.92 37.08
CA LYS A 276 19.87 6.77 37.22
C LYS A 276 19.13 5.43 37.25
N GLY A 277 17.81 5.43 37.46
CA GLY A 277 16.96 4.25 37.53
C GLY A 277 16.53 3.64 36.18
N ILE A 278 16.81 4.31 35.04
CA ILE A 278 16.37 3.94 33.68
C ILE A 278 17.10 2.70 33.12
N LEU A 279 18.19 2.29 33.77
CA LEU A 279 19.09 1.23 33.31
C LEU A 279 18.58 -0.22 33.48
N ARG A 280 17.43 -0.46 34.12
CA ARG A 280 16.87 -1.82 34.21
C ARG A 280 15.95 -2.13 33.05
N SER A 281 16.04 -3.37 32.56
CA SER A 281 15.11 -3.91 31.57
C SER A 281 13.66 -3.77 32.08
N ILE A 282 12.78 -3.24 31.22
CA ILE A 282 11.34 -3.13 31.50
C ILE A 282 10.80 -4.55 31.62
N THR A 283 10.19 -4.88 32.76
CA THR A 283 9.61 -6.20 33.02
C THR A 283 8.19 -6.30 32.45
N ALA A 284 7.66 -7.53 32.41
CA ALA A 284 6.26 -7.74 32.02
C ALA A 284 5.28 -7.10 33.03
N ASP A 285 5.64 -7.05 34.31
CA ASP A 285 4.85 -6.42 35.37
C ASP A 285 4.78 -4.91 35.20
N ASP A 286 5.91 -4.25 34.87
CA ASP A 286 5.93 -2.82 34.57
C ASP A 286 4.97 -2.44 33.43
N LEU A 287 4.84 -3.31 32.42
CA LEU A 287 3.92 -3.11 31.30
C LEU A 287 2.47 -3.37 31.71
N ARG A 288 2.22 -4.37 32.56
CA ARG A 288 0.89 -4.64 33.12
C ARG A 288 0.39 -3.46 33.96
N ASP A 289 1.26 -2.87 34.77
CA ASP A 289 0.91 -1.72 35.61
C ASP A 289 0.63 -0.48 34.75
N ALA A 290 1.46 -0.22 33.73
CA ALA A 290 1.21 0.84 32.77
C ALA A 290 -0.13 0.66 32.02
N GLU A 291 -0.44 -0.57 31.59
CA GLU A 291 -1.73 -0.91 30.97
C GLU A 291 -2.90 -0.62 31.93
N LYS A 292 -2.84 -1.09 33.18
CA LYS A 292 -3.86 -0.85 34.20
C LYS A 292 -4.12 0.63 34.43
N MET A 293 -3.06 1.44 34.56
CA MET A 293 -3.20 2.88 34.76
C MET A 293 -3.91 3.57 33.60
N TRP A 294 -3.60 3.20 32.34
CA TRP A 294 -4.28 3.76 31.17
C TRP A 294 -5.74 3.35 31.08
N ILE A 295 -6.08 2.13 31.49
CA ILE A 295 -7.47 1.68 31.59
C ILE A 295 -8.21 2.50 32.65
N LEU A 296 -7.64 2.64 33.86
CA LEU A 296 -8.24 3.45 34.93
C LEU A 296 -8.41 4.91 34.53
N HIS A 297 -7.42 5.48 33.82
CA HIS A 297 -7.49 6.82 33.27
C HIS A 297 -8.63 6.97 32.26
N ALA A 298 -8.72 6.05 31.29
CA ALA A 298 -9.81 6.02 30.32
C ALA A 298 -11.19 5.80 30.97
N GLN A 299 -11.24 5.14 32.13
CA GLN A 299 -12.46 4.90 32.89
C GLN A 299 -12.93 6.11 33.71
N ARG A 300 -12.13 7.17 33.88
CA ARG A 300 -12.58 8.43 34.51
C ARG A 300 -13.75 9.06 33.76
N ASP A 301 -13.75 8.92 32.44
CA ASP A 301 -14.81 9.42 31.55
C ASP A 301 -16.03 8.48 31.48
N LEU A 302 -16.04 7.38 32.25
CA LEU A 302 -17.25 6.55 32.34
C LEU A 302 -18.35 7.36 33.03
N PRO A 303 -19.59 7.30 32.51
CA PRO A 303 -20.71 7.93 33.19
C PRO A 303 -20.85 7.36 34.61
N GLN A 304 -21.17 8.19 35.60
CA GLN A 304 -21.36 7.76 37.01
C GLN A 304 -22.33 6.56 37.13
N HIS A 305 -23.30 6.45 36.21
CA HIS A 305 -24.26 5.36 36.12
C HIS A 305 -23.79 4.19 35.22
N ALA A 306 -22.49 4.05 34.91
CA ALA A 306 -21.98 3.01 34.01
C ALA A 306 -22.36 1.59 34.46
N LEU A 307 -22.34 1.32 35.77
CA LEU A 307 -22.77 0.04 36.34
C LEU A 307 -24.25 -0.25 36.05
N TYR A 308 -25.09 0.79 36.04
CA TYR A 308 -26.52 0.66 35.71
C TYR A 308 -26.74 0.58 34.19
N ARG A 309 -26.08 1.44 33.42
CA ARG A 309 -26.17 1.50 31.95
C ARG A 309 -25.81 0.17 31.29
N PHE A 310 -24.79 -0.48 31.82
CA PHE A 310 -24.28 -1.75 31.32
C PHE A 310 -24.76 -2.95 32.15
N ARG A 311 -25.80 -2.81 32.98
CA ARG A 311 -26.30 -3.87 33.89
C ARG A 311 -26.54 -5.22 33.21
N ARG A 312 -26.99 -5.23 31.95
CA ARG A 312 -27.19 -6.45 31.15
C ARG A 312 -25.89 -7.23 30.89
N LEU A 313 -24.75 -6.54 30.84
CA LEU A 313 -23.42 -7.12 30.66
C LEU A 313 -22.80 -7.62 31.97
N GLY A 314 -23.46 -7.40 33.12
CA GLY A 314 -22.96 -7.77 34.44
C GLY A 314 -21.65 -7.05 34.79
N PRO A 315 -21.66 -5.71 34.97
CA PRO A 315 -20.48 -4.95 35.31
C PRO A 315 -20.12 -5.11 36.79
N SER A 316 -18.83 -5.12 37.09
CA SER A 316 -18.27 -5.26 38.43
C SER A 316 -16.96 -4.49 38.54
N ILE A 317 -16.54 -4.17 39.75
CA ILE A 317 -15.25 -3.51 40.00
C ILE A 317 -14.28 -4.55 40.55
N THR A 318 -13.08 -4.64 40.00
CA THR A 318 -12.01 -5.53 40.49
C THR A 318 -11.32 -4.93 41.72
N SER A 319 -10.49 -5.73 42.41
CA SER A 319 -9.65 -5.26 43.53
C SER A 319 -8.79 -4.05 43.17
N ASP A 320 -8.41 -3.97 41.89
CA ASP A 320 -7.53 -2.93 41.35
C ASP A 320 -8.31 -1.66 40.91
N GLY A 321 -9.62 -1.60 41.19
CA GLY A 321 -10.49 -0.47 40.87
C GLY A 321 -10.97 -0.41 39.42
N ILE A 322 -10.69 -1.42 38.60
CA ILE A 322 -11.06 -1.44 37.17
C ILE A 322 -12.50 -1.93 37.01
N VAL A 323 -13.30 -1.18 36.25
CA VAL A 323 -14.65 -1.62 35.84
C VAL A 323 -14.52 -2.69 34.76
N VAL A 324 -15.02 -3.89 35.03
CA VAL A 324 -15.04 -5.04 34.11
C VAL A 324 -16.46 -5.52 33.86
N VAL A 325 -16.70 -6.23 32.75
CA VAL A 325 -17.98 -6.81 32.37
C VAL A 325 -17.86 -8.30 32.05
N GLY A 326 -18.97 -9.03 32.03
CA GLY A 326 -19.02 -10.45 31.65
C GLY A 326 -19.11 -11.43 32.82
N GLN A 327 -19.23 -10.95 34.07
CA GLN A 327 -19.26 -11.83 35.26
C GLN A 327 -20.40 -12.87 35.24
N ARG A 328 -21.52 -12.59 34.57
CA ARG A 328 -22.64 -13.55 34.43
C ARG A 328 -22.26 -14.79 33.62
N MET A 329 -21.19 -14.74 32.83
CA MET A 329 -20.69 -15.84 32.01
C MET A 329 -19.29 -16.29 32.45
N ASN A 330 -18.87 -15.97 33.68
CA ASN A 330 -17.50 -16.22 34.16
C ASN A 330 -17.05 -17.68 33.94
N THR A 331 -17.91 -18.66 34.24
CA THR A 331 -17.61 -20.09 34.02
C THR A 331 -17.40 -20.48 32.56
N TRP A 332 -18.07 -19.80 31.62
CA TRP A 332 -17.91 -20.04 30.19
C TRP A 332 -16.69 -19.30 29.63
N LEU A 333 -16.45 -18.07 30.10
CA LEU A 333 -15.31 -17.25 29.73
C LEU A 333 -13.98 -17.85 30.19
N SER A 334 -13.93 -18.39 31.42
CA SER A 334 -12.74 -19.05 31.95
C SER A 334 -12.36 -20.29 31.14
N LYS A 335 -13.35 -21.05 30.65
CA LYS A 335 -13.13 -22.22 29.79
C LYS A 335 -12.78 -21.89 28.34
N SER A 336 -13.27 -20.76 27.81
CA SER A 336 -13.14 -20.43 26.39
C SER A 336 -11.98 -19.48 26.07
N TRP A 337 -11.67 -18.54 26.96
CA TRP A 337 -10.76 -17.42 26.70
C TRP A 337 -9.69 -17.21 27.78
N ASN A 338 -9.55 -18.16 28.72
CA ASN A 338 -8.66 -18.05 29.90
C ASN A 338 -8.79 -16.72 30.65
N THR A 339 -9.98 -16.11 30.59
CA THR A 339 -10.25 -14.77 31.10
C THR A 339 -11.56 -14.82 31.87
N THR A 340 -11.63 -14.15 33.03
CA THR A 340 -12.83 -14.15 33.89
C THR A 340 -13.77 -12.98 33.62
N SER A 341 -13.26 -11.91 32.99
CA SER A 341 -14.01 -10.68 32.70
C SER A 341 -13.27 -9.80 31.67
N PHE A 342 -13.99 -8.87 31.03
CA PHE A 342 -13.43 -7.93 30.06
C PHE A 342 -13.35 -6.52 30.65
N ALA A 343 -12.21 -5.84 30.49
CA ALA A 343 -12.09 -4.45 30.92
C ALA A 343 -13.00 -3.54 30.07
N LEU A 344 -13.86 -2.76 30.72
CA LEU A 344 -14.75 -1.82 30.04
C LEU A 344 -13.97 -0.56 29.67
N VAL A 345 -13.84 -0.28 28.37
CA VAL A 345 -13.10 0.91 27.90
C VAL A 345 -14.03 1.79 27.07
N PRO A 346 -14.18 3.10 27.39
CA PRO A 346 -15.02 4.00 26.60
C PRO A 346 -14.49 4.18 25.17
N HIS A 347 -15.35 4.05 24.16
CA HIS A 347 -14.95 4.17 22.74
C HIS A 347 -14.46 5.57 22.32
N LYS A 348 -14.74 6.60 23.13
CA LYS A 348 -14.28 7.97 22.88
C LYS A 348 -12.90 8.24 23.46
N SER A 349 -12.37 7.36 24.32
CA SER A 349 -11.07 7.59 24.93
C SER A 349 -9.94 7.41 23.90
N PRO A 350 -8.89 8.25 23.94
CA PRO A 350 -7.70 8.07 23.10
C PRO A 350 -7.06 6.68 23.26
N CYS A 351 -7.12 6.13 24.47
CA CYS A 351 -6.65 4.78 24.78
C CYS A 351 -7.39 3.70 23.97
N ALA A 352 -8.72 3.82 23.81
CA ALA A 352 -9.51 2.88 23.02
C ALA A 352 -9.08 2.87 21.54
N GLU A 353 -8.82 4.04 20.95
CA GLU A 353 -8.35 4.12 19.56
C GLU A 353 -7.01 3.41 19.37
N LEU A 354 -6.08 3.59 20.31
CA LEU A 354 -4.77 2.93 20.29
C LEU A 354 -4.84 1.41 20.54
N ILE A 355 -5.75 0.94 21.39
CA ILE A 355 -6.02 -0.49 21.60
C ILE A 355 -6.54 -1.12 20.31
N VAL A 356 -7.57 -0.53 19.70
CA VAL A 356 -8.14 -1.05 18.45
C VAL A 356 -7.11 -1.06 17.33
N LYS A 357 -6.29 0.00 17.24
CA LYS A 357 -5.21 0.09 16.26
C LYS A 357 -4.17 -1.01 16.47
N SER A 358 -3.77 -1.27 17.72
CA SER A 358 -2.81 -2.33 18.02
C SER A 358 -3.31 -3.71 17.56
N CYS A 359 -4.59 -4.04 17.83
CA CYS A 359 -5.17 -5.31 17.38
C CYS A 359 -5.32 -5.39 15.85
N HIS A 360 -5.58 -4.26 15.19
CA HIS A 360 -5.69 -4.19 13.74
C HIS A 360 -4.34 -4.36 13.04
N ASP A 361 -3.29 -3.72 13.56
CA ASP A 361 -1.94 -3.69 12.94
C ASP A 361 -1.22 -5.05 13.02
N GLU A 362 -1.74 -6.02 13.79
CA GLU A 362 -1.18 -7.38 13.87
C GLU A 362 -1.33 -8.18 12.56
N ASP A 363 -2.48 -8.10 11.89
CA ASP A 363 -2.79 -8.91 10.70
C ASP A 363 -3.52 -8.15 9.59
N HIS A 364 -3.98 -6.93 9.86
CA HIS A 364 -4.83 -6.15 8.96
C HIS A 364 -6.06 -6.93 8.49
N ALA A 365 -6.59 -7.82 9.34
CA ALA A 365 -7.74 -8.64 9.02
C ALA A 365 -9.04 -7.81 8.92
N GLY A 366 -10.12 -8.48 8.50
CA GLY A 366 -11.44 -7.89 8.37
C GLY A 366 -12.02 -7.43 9.72
N LEU A 367 -13.14 -6.71 9.64
CA LEU A 367 -13.82 -6.11 10.79
C LEU A 367 -14.11 -7.11 11.90
N ASP A 368 -14.64 -8.29 11.57
CA ASP A 368 -15.05 -9.29 12.55
C ASP A 368 -13.87 -9.99 13.23
N VAL A 369 -12.76 -10.16 12.51
CA VAL A 369 -11.52 -10.75 13.07
C VAL A 369 -10.88 -9.78 14.07
N THR A 370 -10.74 -8.51 13.71
CA THR A 370 -10.24 -7.48 14.64
C THR A 370 -11.15 -7.35 15.86
N LEU A 371 -12.48 -7.45 15.67
CA LEU A 371 -13.45 -7.44 16.75
C LEU A 371 -13.28 -8.62 17.71
N ALA A 372 -13.04 -9.83 17.19
CA ALA A 372 -12.81 -11.02 18.00
C ALA A 372 -11.56 -10.86 18.89
N LYS A 373 -10.45 -10.36 18.32
CA LYS A 373 -9.20 -10.10 19.08
C LYS A 373 -9.40 -9.13 20.24
N ILE A 374 -10.12 -8.03 19.99
CA ILE A 374 -10.42 -7.04 21.04
C ILE A 374 -11.24 -7.71 22.15
N ARG A 375 -12.23 -8.52 21.77
CA ARG A 375 -13.10 -9.25 22.70
C ARG A 375 -12.42 -10.36 23.48
N CYS A 376 -11.14 -10.65 23.25
CA CYS A 376 -10.38 -11.52 24.15
C CYS A 376 -10.06 -10.85 25.49
N ARG A 377 -9.95 -9.50 25.52
CA ARG A 377 -9.47 -8.76 26.71
C ARG A 377 -10.30 -7.53 27.08
N PHE A 378 -10.91 -6.86 26.10
CA PHE A 378 -11.57 -5.57 26.29
C PHE A 378 -13.00 -5.58 25.79
N TRP A 379 -13.85 -4.82 26.47
CA TRP A 379 -15.20 -4.50 26.00
C TRP A 379 -15.31 -3.00 25.71
N ILE A 380 -15.34 -2.66 24.42
CA ILE A 380 -15.48 -1.27 23.94
C ILE A 380 -16.88 -1.07 23.33
N PRO A 381 -17.78 -0.27 23.94
CA PRO A 381 -19.11 -0.05 23.39
C PRO A 381 -19.06 0.65 22.02
N GLY A 382 -19.65 0.06 20.97
CA GLY A 382 -19.64 0.66 19.63
C GLY A 382 -18.31 0.52 18.87
N VAL A 383 -17.45 -0.40 19.29
CA VAL A 383 -16.10 -0.61 18.72
C VAL A 383 -16.05 -0.81 17.21
N LYS A 384 -17.11 -1.36 16.58
CA LYS A 384 -17.17 -1.56 15.12
C LYS A 384 -16.92 -0.26 14.35
N ARG A 385 -17.45 0.88 14.83
CA ARG A 385 -17.24 2.20 14.21
C ARG A 385 -15.77 2.65 14.32
N VAL A 386 -15.12 2.33 15.44
CA VAL A 386 -13.71 2.64 15.68
C VAL A 386 -12.82 1.80 14.76
N ILE A 387 -13.11 0.50 14.64
CA ILE A 387 -12.42 -0.42 13.73
C ILE A 387 -12.53 0.06 12.28
N GLN A 388 -13.74 0.40 11.82
CA GLN A 388 -13.97 0.92 10.46
C GLN A 388 -13.17 2.20 10.20
N ARG A 389 -13.18 3.13 11.16
CA ARG A 389 -12.40 4.38 11.06
C ARG A 389 -10.91 4.09 10.94
N ILE A 390 -10.36 3.21 11.78
CA ILE A 390 -8.93 2.85 11.74
C ILE A 390 -8.58 2.15 10.42
N LYS A 391 -9.40 1.16 9.99
CA LYS A 391 -9.21 0.47 8.72
C LYS A 391 -9.23 1.44 7.53
N SER A 392 -10.18 2.39 7.52
CA SER A 392 -10.29 3.39 6.46
C SER A 392 -9.08 4.33 6.38
N LYS A 393 -8.36 4.55 7.49
CA LYS A 393 -7.13 5.35 7.54
C LYS A 393 -5.86 4.52 7.31
N CYS A 394 -5.93 3.20 7.45
CA CYS A 394 -4.79 2.31 7.35
C CYS A 394 -4.29 2.21 5.90
N MET A 395 -3.03 2.60 5.66
CA MET A 395 -2.42 2.55 4.32
C MET A 395 -2.28 1.13 3.79
N VAL A 396 -2.05 0.14 4.66
CA VAL A 396 -1.94 -1.27 4.26
C VAL A 396 -3.29 -1.78 3.75
N CYS A 397 -4.37 -1.52 4.49
CA CYS A 397 -5.73 -1.85 4.04
C CYS A 397 -6.11 -1.04 2.80
N LYS A 398 -5.83 0.26 2.73
CA LYS A 398 -6.07 1.04 1.51
C LYS A 398 -5.37 0.48 0.28
N LYS A 399 -4.18 -0.10 0.42
CA LYS A 399 -3.45 -0.75 -0.69
C LYS A 399 -4.05 -2.11 -1.03
N LYS A 400 -4.40 -2.93 -0.03
CA LYS A 400 -5.02 -4.25 -0.22
C LYS A 400 -6.44 -4.17 -0.79
N ASP A 401 -7.23 -3.23 -0.29
CA ASP A 401 -8.64 -3.01 -0.63
C ASP A 401 -8.81 -2.02 -1.79
N LYS A 402 -7.71 -1.54 -2.43
CA LYS A 402 -7.81 -0.63 -3.57
C LYS A 402 -8.52 -1.36 -4.71
N MET A 403 -9.74 -0.91 -5.04
CA MET A 403 -10.38 -1.26 -6.30
C MET A 403 -9.41 -0.89 -7.43
N LYS A 404 -8.96 -1.91 -8.18
CA LYS A 404 -8.31 -1.70 -9.47
C LYS A 404 -9.35 -1.05 -10.38
N VAL A 405 -8.94 -0.12 -11.24
CA VAL A 405 -9.83 0.41 -12.29
C VAL A 405 -10.41 -0.80 -13.04
N CYS A 406 -11.71 -1.00 -12.93
CA CYS A 406 -12.40 -2.01 -13.71
C CYS A 406 -12.53 -1.44 -15.13
N GLN A 407 -12.12 -2.23 -16.12
CA GLN A 407 -12.29 -1.91 -17.53
C GLN A 407 -13.78 -1.61 -17.78
N GLN A 408 -14.10 -0.51 -18.46
CA GLN A 408 -15.46 -0.20 -18.88
C GLN A 408 -15.92 -1.37 -19.76
N MET A 409 -16.93 -2.12 -19.31
CA MET A 409 -17.42 -3.25 -20.07
C MET A 409 -18.11 -2.73 -21.33
N GLY A 410 -17.91 -3.40 -22.46
CA GLY A 410 -18.69 -3.15 -23.67
C GLY A 410 -20.17 -3.41 -23.45
N ASP A 411 -21.01 -2.99 -24.40
CA ASP A 411 -22.45 -3.18 -24.35
C ASP A 411 -22.81 -4.68 -24.21
N ILE A 412 -23.85 -4.96 -23.44
CA ILE A 412 -24.32 -6.33 -23.19
C ILE A 412 -24.99 -6.83 -24.49
N PRO A 413 -24.60 -8.00 -25.04
CA PRO A 413 -25.19 -8.53 -26.27
C PRO A 413 -26.72 -8.72 -26.16
N GLU A 414 -27.45 -8.48 -27.25
CA GLU A 414 -28.91 -8.54 -27.32
C GLU A 414 -29.45 -9.93 -26.95
N GLU A 415 -28.68 -10.98 -27.21
CA GLU A 415 -28.97 -12.38 -26.86
C GLU A 415 -29.04 -12.62 -25.35
N ARG A 416 -28.50 -11.71 -24.53
CA ARG A 416 -28.61 -11.76 -23.06
C ARG A 416 -29.77 -10.93 -22.53
N MET A 417 -30.25 -9.96 -23.31
CA MET A 417 -31.32 -9.04 -22.92
C MET A 417 -32.69 -9.51 -23.37
N THR A 418 -32.76 -10.38 -24.38
CA THR A 418 -34.01 -10.92 -24.91
C THR A 418 -34.58 -11.99 -23.96
N PRO A 419 -35.77 -11.78 -23.36
CA PRO A 419 -36.41 -12.81 -22.54
C PRO A 419 -36.71 -14.05 -23.41
N SER A 420 -36.11 -15.18 -23.07
CA SER A 420 -36.24 -16.43 -23.82
C SER A 420 -36.29 -17.64 -22.89
N PRO A 421 -36.81 -18.80 -23.35
CA PRO A 421 -36.83 -20.01 -22.56
C PRO A 421 -35.43 -20.43 -22.08
N PRO A 422 -35.32 -21.18 -20.96
CA PRO A 422 -34.04 -21.72 -20.52
C PRO A 422 -33.34 -22.48 -21.65
N PHE A 423 -32.03 -22.26 -21.77
CA PHE A 423 -31.18 -22.82 -22.83
C PHE A 423 -31.54 -22.42 -24.27
N TYR A 424 -32.35 -21.37 -24.50
CA TYR A 424 -32.61 -20.89 -25.87
C TYR A 424 -31.37 -20.24 -26.52
N HIS A 425 -30.64 -19.45 -25.74
CA HIS A 425 -29.29 -18.97 -26.05
C HIS A 425 -28.29 -19.60 -25.08
N CYS A 426 -27.34 -20.36 -25.61
CA CYS A 426 -26.35 -21.10 -24.83
C CYS A 426 -24.92 -20.71 -25.21
N ALA A 427 -24.01 -20.76 -24.25
CA ALA A 427 -22.59 -20.91 -24.54
C ALA A 427 -22.10 -22.29 -24.08
N VAL A 428 -21.05 -22.77 -24.72
CA VAL A 428 -20.40 -24.05 -24.41
C VAL A 428 -18.91 -23.83 -24.19
N ASP A 429 -18.37 -24.48 -23.16
CA ASP A 429 -16.95 -24.44 -22.82
C ASP A 429 -16.45 -25.82 -22.34
N LEU A 430 -15.16 -26.07 -22.50
CA LEU A 430 -14.48 -27.33 -22.20
C LEU A 430 -13.44 -27.10 -21.11
N PHE A 431 -13.41 -27.95 -20.08
CA PHE A 431 -12.45 -27.87 -19.00
C PHE A 431 -11.88 -29.24 -18.61
N GLY A 432 -10.61 -29.27 -18.22
CA GLY A 432 -9.92 -30.50 -17.87
C GLY A 432 -8.40 -30.35 -17.93
N PRO A 433 -7.65 -31.47 -17.88
CA PRO A 433 -8.13 -32.84 -17.71
C PRO A 433 -8.58 -33.16 -16.27
N LEU A 434 -9.63 -33.98 -16.12
CA LEU A 434 -10.07 -34.56 -14.85
C LEU A 434 -9.56 -36.00 -14.74
N ALA A 435 -9.08 -36.41 -13.57
CA ALA A 435 -8.61 -37.77 -13.35
C ALA A 435 -9.80 -38.74 -13.23
N VAL A 436 -9.80 -39.80 -14.03
CA VAL A 436 -10.85 -40.83 -14.03
C VAL A 436 -10.21 -42.19 -13.74
N LYS A 437 -10.82 -42.97 -12.84
CA LYS A 437 -10.38 -44.32 -12.52
C LYS A 437 -10.93 -45.32 -13.54
N ASP A 438 -10.05 -46.18 -14.05
CA ASP A 438 -10.45 -47.27 -14.94
C ASP A 438 -11.24 -48.35 -14.17
N THR A 439 -12.36 -48.80 -14.74
CA THR A 439 -13.25 -49.81 -14.16
C THR A 439 -12.64 -51.22 -14.19
N VAL A 440 -11.82 -51.51 -15.20
CA VAL A 440 -11.16 -52.80 -15.42
C VAL A 440 -9.80 -52.83 -14.72
N LYS A 441 -8.99 -51.79 -14.88
CA LYS A 441 -7.67 -51.67 -14.25
C LYS A 441 -7.69 -50.64 -13.13
N ARG A 442 -8.16 -51.03 -11.94
CA ARG A 442 -8.34 -50.12 -10.77
C ARG A 442 -7.10 -49.33 -10.30
N ARG A 443 -5.90 -49.65 -10.79
CA ARG A 443 -4.63 -48.96 -10.49
C ARG A 443 -4.18 -47.98 -11.59
N THR A 444 -4.86 -47.94 -12.74
CA THR A 444 -4.58 -46.99 -13.82
C THR A 444 -5.60 -45.87 -13.83
N HIS A 445 -5.11 -44.66 -14.09
CA HIS A 445 -5.92 -43.45 -14.19
C HIS A 445 -5.98 -42.99 -15.65
N GLY A 446 -7.18 -42.81 -16.17
CA GLY A 446 -7.47 -42.13 -17.42
C GLY A 446 -7.69 -40.63 -17.22
N LYS A 447 -7.84 -39.92 -18.33
CA LYS A 447 -8.23 -38.51 -18.36
C LYS A 447 -9.66 -38.42 -18.93
N GLY A 448 -10.53 -37.65 -18.28
CA GLY A 448 -11.81 -37.23 -18.83
C GLY A 448 -11.88 -35.70 -18.93
N TYR A 449 -12.80 -35.19 -19.74
CA TYR A 449 -12.93 -33.75 -19.97
C TYR A 449 -14.35 -33.30 -19.67
N GLY A 450 -14.49 -32.28 -18.83
CA GLY A 450 -15.79 -31.70 -18.51
C GLY A 450 -16.25 -30.76 -19.61
N VAL A 451 -17.52 -30.86 -19.98
CA VAL A 451 -18.19 -29.94 -20.90
C VAL A 451 -19.26 -29.20 -20.13
N ILE A 452 -19.26 -27.87 -20.19
CA ILE A 452 -20.25 -27.01 -19.55
C ILE A 452 -21.07 -26.28 -20.61
N PHE A 453 -22.39 -26.32 -20.45
CA PHE A 453 -23.34 -25.52 -21.21
C PHE A 453 -24.00 -24.54 -20.25
N ASN A 454 -23.94 -23.25 -20.56
CA ASN A 454 -24.56 -22.20 -19.76
C ASN A 454 -25.61 -21.44 -20.57
N CYS A 455 -26.81 -21.32 -19.99
CA CYS A 455 -27.84 -20.45 -20.55
C CYS A 455 -27.45 -18.98 -20.33
N LEU A 456 -27.40 -18.20 -21.41
CA LEU A 456 -26.97 -16.81 -21.37
C LEU A 456 -27.96 -15.88 -20.66
N VAL A 457 -29.25 -16.26 -20.67
CA VAL A 457 -30.37 -15.52 -20.07
C VAL A 457 -30.57 -15.94 -18.61
N THR A 458 -30.87 -17.21 -18.34
CA THR A 458 -31.23 -17.69 -16.99
C THR A 458 -30.02 -18.03 -16.12
N ARG A 459 -28.82 -18.13 -16.70
CA ARG A 459 -27.60 -18.63 -16.04
C ARG A 459 -27.70 -20.07 -15.52
N ALA A 460 -28.70 -20.82 -15.99
CA ALA A 460 -28.79 -22.25 -15.76
C ALA A 460 -27.58 -22.95 -16.39
N VAL A 461 -27.08 -23.97 -15.71
CA VAL A 461 -25.87 -24.70 -16.06
C VAL A 461 -26.19 -26.17 -16.26
N TYR A 462 -25.71 -26.75 -17.34
CA TYR A 462 -25.65 -28.19 -17.56
C TYR A 462 -24.18 -28.60 -17.69
N VAL A 463 -23.75 -29.60 -16.94
CA VAL A 463 -22.36 -30.08 -16.94
C VAL A 463 -22.35 -31.58 -17.17
N ASP A 464 -21.49 -32.04 -18.08
CA ASP A 464 -21.36 -33.46 -18.44
C ASP A 464 -19.89 -33.82 -18.74
N LEU A 465 -19.58 -35.11 -18.89
CA LEU A 465 -18.24 -35.65 -19.05
C LEU A 465 -18.03 -36.30 -20.43
N ALA A 466 -16.94 -35.93 -21.09
CA ALA A 466 -16.44 -36.56 -22.30
C ALA A 466 -15.32 -37.57 -21.97
N GLU A 467 -15.36 -38.74 -22.62
CA GLU A 467 -14.36 -39.81 -22.47
C GLU A 467 -13.00 -39.41 -23.05
N GLY A 468 -13.02 -38.79 -24.24
CA GLY A 468 -11.86 -38.27 -24.93
C GLY A 468 -11.95 -36.76 -25.19
N TYR A 469 -10.89 -36.23 -25.80
CA TYR A 469 -10.81 -34.83 -26.25
C TYR A 469 -11.03 -34.69 -27.77
N ASP A 470 -11.53 -35.75 -28.40
CA ASP A 470 -11.88 -35.79 -29.81
C ASP A 470 -13.30 -35.27 -30.06
N MET A 471 -13.54 -34.84 -31.31
CA MET A 471 -14.83 -34.30 -31.73
C MET A 471 -15.98 -35.29 -31.49
N ASN A 472 -15.77 -36.61 -31.67
CA ASN A 472 -16.84 -37.59 -31.49
C ASN A 472 -17.27 -37.69 -30.03
N SER A 473 -16.31 -37.70 -29.09
CA SER A 473 -16.60 -37.63 -27.65
C SER A 473 -17.39 -36.38 -27.28
N PHE A 474 -17.04 -35.22 -27.86
CA PHE A 474 -17.80 -33.98 -27.66
C PHE A 474 -19.21 -34.05 -28.25
N LEU A 475 -19.36 -34.56 -29.48
CA LEU A 475 -20.67 -34.71 -30.12
C LEU A 475 -21.60 -35.64 -29.34
N MET A 476 -21.06 -36.66 -28.66
CA MET A 476 -21.88 -37.49 -27.76
C MET A 476 -22.43 -36.69 -26.58
N VAL A 477 -21.61 -35.83 -25.97
CA VAL A 477 -22.06 -34.93 -24.90
C VAL A 477 -23.10 -33.93 -25.42
N LEU A 478 -22.84 -33.31 -26.58
CA LEU A 478 -23.78 -32.38 -27.21
C LEU A 478 -25.12 -33.04 -27.50
N ARG A 479 -25.11 -34.28 -28.01
CA ARG A 479 -26.32 -35.07 -28.23
C ARG A 479 -27.08 -35.34 -26.94
N ARG A 480 -26.40 -35.66 -25.84
CA ARG A 480 -27.04 -35.82 -24.53
C ARG A 480 -27.68 -34.51 -24.04
N PHE A 481 -26.97 -33.40 -24.18
CA PHE A 481 -27.49 -32.08 -23.84
C PHE A 481 -28.78 -31.75 -24.61
N VAL A 482 -28.77 -31.79 -25.95
CA VAL A 482 -29.94 -31.44 -26.76
C VAL A 482 -31.09 -32.44 -26.61
N SER A 483 -30.80 -33.69 -26.25
CA SER A 483 -31.85 -34.69 -25.97
C SER A 483 -32.60 -34.40 -24.66
N ILE A 484 -31.93 -33.76 -23.69
CA ILE A 484 -32.53 -33.43 -22.39
C ILE A 484 -33.14 -32.02 -22.41
N ARG A 485 -32.48 -31.05 -23.05
CA ARG A 485 -32.85 -29.63 -23.00
C ARG A 485 -33.49 -29.08 -24.28
N GLY A 486 -33.52 -29.87 -25.34
CA GLY A 486 -33.91 -29.42 -26.67
C GLY A 486 -32.77 -28.76 -27.43
N TYR A 487 -33.00 -28.50 -28.72
CA TYR A 487 -32.04 -27.77 -29.55
C TYR A 487 -32.12 -26.28 -29.22
N PRO A 488 -31.02 -25.63 -28.80
CA PRO A 488 -31.00 -24.18 -28.64
C PRO A 488 -31.18 -23.50 -30.00
N ARG A 489 -31.73 -22.29 -30.01
CA ARG A 489 -31.75 -21.48 -31.23
C ARG A 489 -30.35 -21.00 -31.59
N TYR A 490 -29.56 -20.67 -30.57
CA TYR A 490 -28.24 -20.08 -30.72
C TYR A 490 -27.24 -20.73 -29.76
N MET A 491 -26.14 -21.26 -30.29
CA MET A 491 -25.02 -21.78 -29.51
C MET A 491 -23.74 -21.03 -29.81
N ILE A 492 -23.08 -20.55 -28.75
CA ILE A 492 -21.80 -19.83 -28.81
C ILE A 492 -20.69 -20.73 -28.29
N SER A 493 -19.59 -20.82 -29.01
CA SER A 493 -18.34 -21.42 -28.53
C SER A 493 -17.14 -20.51 -28.81
N ASP A 494 -16.12 -20.56 -27.95
CA ASP A 494 -14.85 -19.90 -28.26
C ASP A 494 -14.14 -20.65 -29.41
N ALA A 495 -13.56 -19.91 -30.35
CA ALA A 495 -12.85 -20.44 -31.51
C ALA A 495 -11.46 -20.99 -31.14
N GLY A 496 -11.33 -21.76 -30.05
CA GLY A 496 -10.11 -22.47 -29.60
C GLY A 496 -8.82 -21.66 -29.38
N THR A 497 -8.77 -20.41 -29.84
CA THR A 497 -7.59 -19.54 -29.91
C THR A 497 -7.39 -18.73 -28.64
N GLN A 498 -8.45 -18.54 -27.83
CA GLN A 498 -8.46 -17.65 -26.67
C GLN A 498 -8.91 -18.32 -25.36
N LEU A 499 -9.01 -19.66 -25.30
CA LEU A 499 -9.31 -20.39 -24.06
C LEU A 499 -8.10 -20.41 -23.11
N VAL A 500 -8.01 -19.42 -22.23
CA VAL A 500 -7.06 -19.36 -21.11
C VAL A 500 -7.70 -19.98 -19.87
N ALA A 501 -7.81 -21.32 -19.83
CA ALA A 501 -8.05 -22.03 -18.55
C ALA A 501 -7.71 -23.53 -18.55
N ALA A 502 -7.27 -24.10 -19.66
CA ALA A 502 -6.83 -25.49 -19.73
C ALA A 502 -5.55 -25.57 -20.58
N GLY A 503 -4.58 -26.37 -20.15
CA GLY A 503 -3.16 -26.27 -20.56
C GLY A 503 -2.86 -26.24 -22.07
N LYS A 504 -1.60 -25.96 -22.43
CA LYS A 504 -1.09 -25.93 -23.82
C LYS A 504 -1.55 -27.11 -24.70
N GLU A 505 -1.82 -28.27 -24.11
CA GLU A 505 -2.28 -29.52 -24.74
C GLU A 505 -3.72 -29.45 -25.28
N LEU A 506 -4.66 -28.76 -24.59
CA LEU A 506 -6.05 -28.62 -25.03
C LEU A 506 -6.19 -27.72 -26.26
N ARG A 507 -5.34 -26.69 -26.37
CA ARG A 507 -5.34 -25.76 -27.52
C ARG A 507 -4.93 -26.44 -28.82
N SER A 508 -3.87 -27.25 -28.80
CA SER A 508 -3.37 -27.91 -30.01
C SER A 508 -4.39 -28.86 -30.64
N ILE A 509 -5.29 -29.44 -29.85
CA ILE A 509 -6.25 -30.44 -30.34
C ILE A 509 -7.59 -29.80 -30.78
N LEU A 510 -8.03 -28.68 -30.18
CA LEU A 510 -9.23 -27.97 -30.70
C LEU A 510 -9.03 -27.37 -32.09
N HIS A 511 -7.78 -27.02 -32.41
CA HIS A 511 -7.40 -26.55 -33.74
C HIS A 511 -7.52 -27.62 -34.83
N THR A 512 -7.51 -28.91 -34.45
CA THR A 512 -7.64 -30.03 -35.40
C THR A 512 -9.09 -30.46 -35.61
N TRP A 513 -10.06 -29.86 -34.93
CA TRP A 513 -11.46 -30.20 -35.10
C TRP A 513 -12.01 -29.64 -36.41
N ASP A 514 -12.81 -30.46 -37.10
CA ASP A 514 -13.59 -30.01 -38.23
C ASP A 514 -14.84 -29.27 -37.73
N TRP A 515 -14.70 -27.96 -37.62
CA TRP A 515 -15.77 -27.08 -37.14
C TRP A 515 -16.96 -27.00 -38.10
N GLU A 516 -16.85 -27.44 -39.35
CA GLU A 516 -17.99 -27.50 -40.26
C GLU A 516 -19.00 -28.53 -39.78
N ILE A 517 -18.53 -29.70 -39.32
CA ILE A 517 -19.38 -30.76 -38.75
C ILE A 517 -20.12 -30.27 -37.50
N VAL A 518 -19.44 -29.51 -36.63
CA VAL A 518 -20.04 -28.94 -35.41
C VAL A 518 -21.05 -27.85 -35.75
N LYS A 519 -20.77 -27.01 -36.75
CA LYS A 519 -21.66 -25.93 -37.19
C LYS A 519 -22.88 -26.44 -37.94
N ASP A 520 -22.76 -27.55 -38.65
CA ASP A 520 -23.88 -28.19 -39.34
C ASP A 520 -24.72 -29.08 -38.40
N PHE A 521 -24.22 -29.41 -37.21
CA PHE A 521 -25.00 -30.13 -36.20
C PHE A 521 -26.24 -29.32 -35.82
N GLY A 522 -27.43 -29.93 -35.92
CA GLY A 522 -28.70 -29.32 -35.51
C GLY A 522 -29.19 -28.17 -36.39
N LYS A 523 -28.53 -27.89 -37.52
CA LYS A 523 -28.93 -26.85 -38.48
C LYS A 523 -30.30 -27.14 -39.11
N ASP A 524 -30.59 -28.42 -39.36
CA ASP A 524 -31.89 -28.92 -39.79
C ASP A 524 -32.99 -28.72 -38.71
N LYS A 525 -32.59 -28.55 -37.46
CA LYS A 525 -33.46 -28.25 -36.31
C LYS A 525 -33.49 -26.76 -35.96
N GLY A 526 -32.87 -25.91 -36.76
CA GLY A 526 -32.83 -24.46 -36.55
C GLY A 526 -31.89 -24.02 -35.43
N MET A 527 -30.87 -24.81 -35.10
CA MET A 527 -29.78 -24.37 -34.22
C MET A 527 -28.70 -23.67 -35.04
N ASP A 528 -28.44 -22.41 -34.72
CA ASP A 528 -27.34 -21.64 -35.31
C ASP A 528 -26.13 -21.71 -34.37
N TRP A 529 -24.97 -22.10 -34.92
CA TRP A 529 -23.72 -22.17 -34.18
C TRP A 529 -22.78 -21.03 -34.57
N VAL A 530 -22.37 -20.23 -33.59
CA VAL A 530 -21.43 -19.13 -33.79
C VAL A 530 -20.18 -19.33 -32.97
N THR A 531 -19.04 -19.25 -33.64
CA THR A 531 -17.73 -19.17 -33.01
C THR A 531 -17.39 -17.71 -32.78
N THR A 532 -17.05 -17.31 -31.55
CA THR A 532 -16.69 -15.92 -31.23
C THR A 532 -15.51 -15.45 -32.09
N LYS A 533 -15.57 -14.20 -32.59
CA LYS A 533 -14.62 -13.67 -33.59
C LYS A 533 -13.52 -12.77 -33.03
N SER A 534 -13.35 -12.58 -31.72
CA SER A 534 -12.36 -11.59 -31.24
C SER A 534 -11.75 -11.88 -29.87
N ALA A 535 -10.45 -11.62 -29.78
CA ALA A 535 -9.60 -11.61 -28.58
C ALA A 535 -9.98 -10.53 -27.53
N ASP A 536 -10.97 -9.68 -27.83
CA ASP A 536 -11.30 -8.48 -27.07
C ASP A 536 -12.73 -8.48 -26.48
N ALA A 537 -13.34 -9.66 -26.28
CA ALA A 537 -14.63 -9.79 -25.57
C ALA A 537 -14.53 -10.47 -24.17
N PRO A 538 -13.86 -9.87 -23.17
CA PRO A 538 -13.74 -10.42 -21.80
C PRO A 538 -15.06 -10.78 -21.11
N TRP A 539 -16.18 -10.17 -21.51
CA TRP A 539 -17.49 -10.34 -20.86
C TRP A 539 -18.21 -11.64 -21.23
N GLU A 540 -17.91 -12.22 -22.40
CA GLU A 540 -18.53 -13.45 -22.91
C GLU A 540 -17.92 -14.68 -22.21
N ASN A 541 -16.58 -14.75 -22.20
CA ASN A 541 -15.83 -15.84 -21.59
C ASN A 541 -15.77 -15.75 -20.04
N GLY A 542 -15.79 -14.55 -19.47
CA GLY A 542 -15.73 -14.37 -18.00
C GLY A 542 -16.90 -15.01 -17.25
N CYS A 543 -18.06 -15.16 -17.90
CA CYS A 543 -19.22 -15.82 -17.31
C CYS A 543 -19.03 -17.34 -17.22
N SER A 544 -18.57 -17.98 -18.29
CA SER A 544 -18.30 -19.42 -18.33
C SER A 544 -17.12 -19.79 -17.42
N GLU A 545 -16.05 -18.99 -17.38
CA GLU A 545 -14.91 -19.21 -16.49
C GLU A 545 -15.29 -19.18 -15.00
N SER A 546 -16.14 -18.23 -14.59
CA SER A 546 -16.61 -18.13 -13.20
C SER A 546 -17.45 -19.35 -12.81
N LEU A 547 -18.25 -19.86 -13.75
CA LEU A 547 -19.02 -21.09 -13.56
C LEU A 547 -18.11 -22.32 -13.47
N ILE A 548 -17.08 -22.44 -14.33
CA ILE A 548 -16.09 -23.52 -14.26
C ILE A 548 -15.35 -23.51 -12.91
N LYS A 549 -14.97 -22.32 -12.41
CA LYS A 549 -14.37 -22.19 -11.06
C LYS A 549 -15.31 -22.68 -9.98
N SER A 550 -16.61 -22.38 -10.10
CA SER A 550 -17.63 -22.86 -9.17
C SER A 550 -17.81 -24.38 -9.24
N VAL A 551 -17.84 -24.96 -10.45
CA VAL A 551 -17.90 -26.42 -10.68
C VAL A 551 -16.68 -27.11 -10.05
N LYS A 552 -15.46 -26.64 -10.35
CA LYS A 552 -14.22 -27.21 -9.79
C LYS A 552 -14.20 -27.16 -8.27
N LYS A 553 -14.63 -26.04 -7.68
CA LYS A 553 -14.71 -25.89 -6.22
C LYS A 553 -15.74 -26.84 -5.60
N SER A 554 -16.92 -26.98 -6.21
CA SER A 554 -17.94 -27.91 -5.73
C SER A 554 -17.47 -29.37 -5.85
N LEU A 555 -16.80 -29.73 -6.94
CA LEU A 555 -16.19 -31.06 -7.10
C LEU A 555 -15.10 -31.32 -6.04
N GLU A 556 -14.22 -30.35 -5.78
CA GLU A 556 -13.16 -30.50 -4.77
C GLU A 556 -13.76 -30.73 -3.36
N VAL A 557 -14.83 -30.01 -3.02
CA VAL A 557 -15.55 -30.18 -1.75
C VAL A 557 -16.25 -31.54 -1.67
N SER A 558 -16.92 -31.97 -2.75
CA SER A 558 -17.67 -33.24 -2.77
C SER A 558 -16.77 -34.48 -2.84
N LEU A 559 -15.63 -34.40 -3.53
CA LEU A 559 -14.76 -35.56 -3.80
C LEU A 559 -13.56 -35.67 -2.86
N GLY A 560 -13.07 -34.56 -2.28
CA GLY A 560 -11.85 -34.54 -1.49
C GLY A 560 -10.66 -35.12 -2.28
N SER A 561 -10.06 -36.20 -1.77
CA SER A 561 -8.91 -36.87 -2.39
C SER A 561 -9.28 -38.09 -3.26
N ASN A 562 -10.57 -38.41 -3.40
CA ASN A 562 -11.01 -39.63 -4.08
C ASN A 562 -11.04 -39.45 -5.61
N ILE A 563 -10.54 -40.46 -6.34
CA ILE A 563 -10.62 -40.52 -7.81
C ILE A 563 -11.75 -41.48 -8.20
N LEU A 564 -12.76 -40.94 -8.88
CA LEU A 564 -13.98 -41.65 -9.30
C LEU A 564 -13.84 -42.34 -10.65
N THR A 565 -14.66 -43.37 -10.90
CA THR A 565 -14.85 -43.95 -12.23
C THR A 565 -15.61 -42.99 -13.16
N PHE A 566 -15.64 -43.27 -14.47
CA PHE A 566 -16.29 -42.39 -15.45
C PHE A 566 -17.76 -42.11 -15.11
N SER A 567 -18.54 -43.17 -14.83
CA SER A 567 -19.96 -43.06 -14.50
C SER A 567 -20.20 -42.33 -13.18
N GLU A 568 -19.36 -42.59 -12.17
CA GLU A 568 -19.43 -41.89 -10.87
C GLU A 568 -19.12 -40.40 -11.02
N LEU A 569 -18.07 -40.05 -11.78
CA LEU A 569 -17.70 -38.65 -12.02
C LEU A 569 -18.75 -37.92 -12.85
N GLN A 570 -19.31 -38.58 -13.87
CA GLN A 570 -20.41 -38.04 -14.67
C GLN A 570 -21.64 -37.76 -13.79
N THR A 571 -21.97 -38.68 -12.89
CA THR A 571 -23.07 -38.51 -11.92
C THR A 571 -22.81 -37.32 -10.99
N ALA A 572 -21.59 -37.22 -10.44
CA ALA A 572 -21.19 -36.09 -9.59
C ALA A 572 -21.28 -34.74 -10.32
N LEU A 573 -20.97 -34.70 -11.63
CA LEU A 573 -21.12 -33.48 -12.43
C LEU A 573 -22.58 -33.06 -12.60
N PHE A 574 -23.52 -34.00 -12.76
CA PHE A 574 -24.94 -33.71 -12.77
C PHE A 574 -25.45 -33.19 -11.42
N GLU A 575 -24.99 -33.77 -10.31
CA GLU A 575 -25.32 -33.28 -8.96
C GLU A 575 -24.78 -31.87 -8.74
N VAL A 576 -23.54 -31.60 -9.13
CA VAL A 576 -22.92 -30.26 -9.06
C VAL A 576 -23.69 -29.28 -9.95
N SER A 577 -24.10 -29.68 -11.15
CA SER A 577 -24.95 -28.87 -12.03
C SER A 577 -26.28 -28.51 -11.35
N ASN A 578 -26.92 -29.46 -10.67
CA ASN A 578 -28.16 -29.20 -9.92
C ASN A 578 -27.93 -28.22 -8.75
N ILE A 579 -26.89 -28.44 -7.95
CA ILE A 579 -26.52 -27.53 -6.83
C ILE A 579 -26.27 -26.10 -7.33
N LEU A 580 -25.59 -25.96 -8.48
CA LEU A 580 -25.35 -24.66 -9.09
C LEU A 580 -26.64 -24.02 -9.64
N ASN A 581 -27.66 -24.79 -10.00
CA ASN A 581 -28.95 -24.27 -10.44
C ASN A 581 -29.87 -23.90 -9.28
N GLU A 582 -29.71 -24.53 -8.11
CA GLU A 582 -30.47 -24.22 -6.89
C GLU A 582 -29.95 -22.97 -6.15
N ARG A 583 -28.80 -22.43 -6.57
CA ARG A 583 -28.22 -21.24 -5.93
C ARG A 583 -29.15 -20.03 -6.14
N PRO A 584 -29.45 -19.24 -5.10
CA PRO A 584 -30.22 -18.01 -5.27
C PRO A 584 -29.41 -17.04 -6.13
N MET A 585 -30.02 -16.52 -7.21
CA MET A 585 -29.44 -15.47 -8.03
C MET A 585 -29.43 -14.16 -7.22
N LYS A 586 -28.47 -14.00 -6.30
CA LYS A 586 -28.23 -12.72 -5.62
C LYS A 586 -27.69 -11.70 -6.62
N ASP A 587 -28.34 -10.55 -6.70
CA ASP A 587 -27.83 -9.20 -7.05
C ASP A 587 -26.94 -9.00 -8.29
N HIS A 588 -26.68 -10.00 -9.13
CA HIS A 588 -25.81 -9.81 -10.30
C HIS A 588 -26.53 -9.18 -11.50
N ILE A 589 -27.84 -9.40 -11.65
CA ILE A 589 -28.65 -8.75 -12.69
C ILE A 589 -29.00 -7.32 -12.27
N PHE A 590 -29.32 -7.11 -10.98
CA PHE A 590 -29.65 -5.78 -10.45
C PHE A 590 -28.44 -4.86 -10.28
N ALA A 591 -27.25 -5.37 -9.93
CA ALA A 591 -26.06 -4.53 -9.78
C ALA A 591 -25.52 -3.99 -11.12
N GLN A 592 -25.83 -4.61 -12.26
CA GLN A 592 -25.44 -4.09 -13.57
C GLN A 592 -26.46 -3.09 -14.14
N MET A 593 -27.74 -3.21 -13.80
CA MET A 593 -28.77 -2.24 -14.25
C MET A 593 -28.88 -0.98 -13.37
N ILE A 594 -28.54 -1.04 -12.07
CA ILE A 594 -28.77 0.07 -11.13
C ILE A 594 -27.60 1.08 -11.05
N PHE A 595 -26.47 0.84 -11.71
CA PHE A 595 -25.34 1.80 -11.66
C PHE A 595 -25.55 3.09 -12.50
N CYS A 596 -26.72 3.27 -13.13
CA CYS A 596 -27.03 4.45 -13.96
C CYS A 596 -28.21 5.31 -13.47
N LEU A 597 -28.87 4.99 -12.34
CA LEU A 597 -29.93 5.83 -11.81
C LEU A 597 -29.73 6.08 -10.31
N GLU A 598 -29.36 7.32 -9.99
CA GLU A 598 -29.43 7.85 -8.63
C GLU A 598 -30.91 7.91 -8.20
N GLU A 599 -31.39 6.97 -7.40
CA GLU A 599 -32.39 7.18 -6.32
C GLU A 599 -32.57 5.91 -5.44
N PRO A 600 -33.05 6.04 -4.19
CA PRO A 600 -32.95 4.99 -3.18
C PRO A 600 -34.06 3.93 -3.34
N ALA A 601 -33.66 2.68 -3.62
CA ALA A 601 -34.59 1.56 -3.70
C ALA A 601 -35.17 1.18 -2.32
N GLN A 602 -36.49 1.29 -2.20
CA GLN A 602 -37.30 0.62 -1.19
C GLN A 602 -37.23 -0.92 -1.38
N GLU A 603 -37.20 -1.64 -0.26
CA GLU A 603 -37.18 -3.11 -0.20
C GLU A 603 -38.43 -3.72 -0.86
N TYR A 604 -38.24 -4.44 -1.97
CA TYR A 604 -39.21 -5.43 -2.44
C TYR A 604 -38.63 -6.84 -2.22
N LEU A 605 -39.17 -7.53 -1.20
CA LEU A 605 -38.98 -8.96 -0.98
C LEU A 605 -39.71 -9.73 -2.08
N LEU A 606 -38.98 -10.37 -2.99
CA LEU A 606 -39.51 -11.48 -3.79
C LEU A 606 -39.17 -12.80 -3.08
N VAL A 607 -40.21 -13.43 -2.56
CA VAL A 607 -40.20 -14.76 -1.93
C VAL A 607 -39.90 -15.82 -3.01
N PRO A 608 -39.06 -16.84 -2.74
CA PRO A 608 -38.79 -17.89 -3.71
C PRO A 608 -40.02 -18.79 -3.88
N SER A 609 -40.70 -18.73 -5.03
CA SER A 609 -41.68 -19.73 -5.40
C SER A 609 -40.97 -21.01 -5.86
N ARG A 610 -41.13 -22.08 -5.08
CA ARG A 610 -40.93 -23.46 -5.55
C ARG A 610 -41.89 -23.73 -6.70
N THR A 611 -41.47 -23.54 -7.94
CA THR A 611 -42.02 -24.24 -9.12
C THR A 611 -41.22 -23.88 -10.36
N VAL A 612 -40.18 -24.67 -10.65
CA VAL A 612 -39.87 -25.07 -12.03
C VAL A 612 -39.37 -26.51 -11.92
N GLN A 613 -40.29 -27.47 -12.10
CA GLN A 613 -39.93 -28.84 -12.45
C GLN A 613 -39.70 -28.89 -13.96
N ILE A 614 -38.50 -29.38 -14.31
CA ILE A 614 -38.09 -30.11 -15.54
C ILE A 614 -38.10 -29.33 -16.86
#